data_AF-A0A0C1XXI0-F1
#
_entry.id   AF-A0A0C1XXI0-F1
#
_cell.length_a   1.000
_cell.length_b   1.000
_cell.length_c   1.000
_cell.angle_alpha   90.00
_cell.angle_beta   90.00
_cell.angle_gamma   90.00
#
_symmetry.space_group_name_H-M   'P 1'
#
loop_
_entity.id
_entity.type
_entity.pdbx_description
1 polymer ?
#
loop_
_entity_poly.entity_id
_entity_poly.type
_entity_poly.pdbx_seq_one_letter_code
_entity_poly.pdbx_strand_id
1 'polypeptide(L)'
;GESLRVAKQVRTPAIPPKPDIVLLVDGTASMAGGTLENVQENLHLITEAVRAEQPDSRFAVASFGDQQGDEERVYTVHQPLTDDLTLVQQGVDALPTDRGGLSMGPSEDWNNALWQIAHGSGGATVFRPDASPVVVLVGDASTHDPSKDHTLTETIAALQSEGIRVLAVDVATNIGDGLNGNGDAGDPDYIEDPLHAYGQATRVVEATKGELLNGIEEDAVAQAIVEGLGNLRATVGHRQESCDPGLTVTLDPPTRTVESGESAAFDETIQVAADAPQGRRLTCVIQFLMGTSAPDARSVGPRALAEPDLTETINIDVNDVEAPVVTVDDRTVATRAPGGAPVSFTATAEDANDGPLPVSCTPASGSVFPIGRTTVTCSATDSNGNTGSDTATVEVLEAPVPPTADVAVNVQVAPARTYTGRAATARYTLSNAGPDAATGVILTSAWPRTPDAGDRTLAALGRCTPTAPCSIPAGGRIEVTQRATYRTAISGEVVATAVATLPDREAADNTDRDTLRVLQPKLTVTPQVAEPGDVVLARGTDYPPGATVRLSWSAGITAAVAPMTVSGDGTFEAQTLVLRKDRIGPRDLRAEVTGVDRLSKPVLIVQRKLQPPDFEGRG
;
A
#
# COMPACT_ATOMS: atom_id res chain seq x y z
N GLY A 1 23.11 -4.61 -13.32
CA GLY A 1 24.09 -3.73 -13.99
C GLY A 1 25.49 -4.32 -14.09
N GLU A 2 25.73 -5.49 -13.49
CA GLU A 2 27.04 -6.14 -13.44
C GLU A 2 27.20 -7.18 -14.55
N SER A 3 28.45 -7.56 -14.82
CA SER A 3 28.82 -8.61 -15.76
C SER A 3 29.64 -9.69 -15.06
N LEU A 4 29.36 -10.95 -15.36
CA LEU A 4 30.19 -12.10 -14.99
C LEU A 4 30.88 -12.63 -16.24
N ARG A 5 32.17 -12.97 -16.13
CA ARG A 5 32.91 -13.67 -17.18
C ARG A 5 33.18 -15.12 -16.77
N VAL A 6 32.91 -16.05 -17.66
CA VAL A 6 33.08 -17.48 -17.46
C VAL A 6 33.89 -18.04 -18.63
N ALA A 7 34.91 -18.85 -18.34
CA ALA A 7 35.59 -19.61 -19.37
C ALA A 7 34.70 -20.80 -19.75
N LYS A 8 34.18 -20.80 -20.97
CA LYS A 8 33.28 -21.83 -21.47
C LYS A 8 34.01 -22.76 -22.42
N GLN A 9 33.80 -24.07 -22.28
CA GLN A 9 34.31 -25.08 -23.20
C GLN A 9 33.17 -25.96 -23.68
N VAL A 10 33.13 -26.22 -24.99
CA VAL A 10 32.17 -27.10 -25.65
C VAL A 10 32.94 -28.19 -26.37
N ARG A 11 32.78 -29.44 -25.92
CA ARG A 11 33.45 -30.58 -26.54
C ARG A 11 32.69 -31.03 -27.80
N THR A 12 33.39 -31.12 -28.92
CA THR A 12 32.85 -31.65 -30.16
C THR A 12 32.87 -33.19 -30.13
N PRO A 13 31.91 -33.88 -30.77
CA PRO A 13 31.98 -35.32 -30.96
C PRO A 13 33.17 -35.67 -31.87
N ALA A 14 33.67 -36.90 -31.79
CA ALA A 14 34.79 -37.34 -32.64
C ALA A 14 34.39 -37.47 -34.11
N ILE A 15 33.11 -37.74 -34.39
CA ILE A 15 32.55 -37.77 -35.74
C ILE A 15 31.48 -36.67 -35.85
N PRO A 16 31.41 -35.93 -36.97
CA PRO A 16 30.45 -34.84 -37.11
C PRO A 16 29.00 -35.28 -36.86
N PRO A 17 28.18 -34.43 -36.22
CA PRO A 17 26.83 -34.82 -35.82
C PRO A 17 25.94 -35.28 -36.96
N LYS A 18 25.15 -36.33 -36.70
CA LYS A 18 24.13 -36.87 -37.62
C LYS A 18 24.61 -36.92 -39.08
N PRO A 19 25.70 -37.65 -39.38
CA PRO A 19 26.33 -37.59 -40.68
C PRO A 19 25.52 -38.40 -41.70
N ASP A 20 25.38 -37.84 -42.89
CA ASP A 20 24.98 -38.56 -44.10
C ASP A 20 26.24 -38.69 -44.97
N ILE A 21 26.75 -39.92 -45.09
CA ILE A 21 28.05 -40.20 -45.70
C ILE A 21 27.84 -40.86 -47.06
N VAL A 22 28.42 -40.31 -48.12
CA VAL A 22 28.51 -40.99 -49.42
C VAL A 22 29.93 -41.54 -49.57
N LEU A 23 30.07 -42.85 -49.60
CA LEU A 23 31.31 -43.52 -50.00
C LEU A 23 31.38 -43.50 -51.53
N LEU A 24 32.22 -42.61 -52.07
CA LEU A 24 32.48 -42.45 -53.49
C LEU A 24 33.83 -43.09 -53.80
N VAL A 25 33.81 -44.29 -54.39
CA VAL A 25 35.01 -45.09 -54.62
C VAL A 25 35.30 -45.18 -56.10
N ASP A 26 36.57 -44.99 -56.46
CA ASP A 26 37.05 -45.21 -57.81
C ASP A 26 36.79 -46.65 -58.26
N GLY A 27 36.14 -46.80 -59.40
CA GLY A 27 35.70 -48.08 -59.94
C GLY A 27 36.61 -48.63 -61.06
N THR A 28 37.75 -47.99 -61.29
CA THR A 28 38.66 -48.33 -62.39
C THR A 28 39.59 -49.48 -62.05
N ALA A 29 40.26 -50.02 -63.06
CA ALA A 29 41.13 -51.18 -62.92
C ALA A 29 42.38 -50.92 -62.06
N SER A 30 42.80 -49.67 -61.88
CA SER A 30 43.94 -49.30 -61.01
C SER A 30 43.69 -49.60 -59.54
N MET A 31 42.41 -49.61 -59.14
CA MET A 31 41.97 -49.91 -57.78
C MET A 31 41.84 -51.40 -57.50
N ALA A 32 42.08 -52.27 -58.50
CA ALA A 32 42.03 -53.71 -58.36
C ALA A 32 43.31 -54.26 -57.70
N GLY A 33 43.19 -55.28 -56.84
CA GLY A 33 44.34 -56.01 -56.30
C GLY A 33 44.74 -55.68 -54.86
N GLY A 34 43.92 -54.94 -54.12
CA GLY A 34 44.06 -54.77 -52.67
C GLY A 34 43.16 -53.67 -52.11
N THR A 35 43.08 -52.54 -52.80
CA THR A 35 42.37 -51.32 -52.36
C THR A 35 40.87 -51.53 -52.18
N LEU A 36 40.17 -52.01 -53.22
CA LEU A 36 38.72 -52.23 -53.11
C LEU A 36 38.38 -53.38 -52.17
N GLU A 37 39.18 -54.46 -52.19
CA GLU A 37 39.03 -55.61 -51.30
C GLU A 37 39.16 -55.17 -49.84
N ASN A 38 40.08 -54.25 -49.53
CA ASN A 38 40.20 -53.66 -48.20
C ASN A 38 38.91 -52.97 -47.75
N VAL A 39 38.32 -52.13 -48.60
CA VAL A 39 37.06 -51.42 -48.28
C VAL A 39 35.90 -52.40 -48.12
N GLN A 40 35.82 -53.43 -48.97
CA GLN A 40 34.80 -54.48 -48.90
C GLN A 40 34.87 -55.30 -47.60
N GLU A 41 36.07 -55.77 -47.23
CA GLU A 41 36.28 -56.58 -46.02
C GLU A 41 36.16 -55.76 -44.72
N ASN A 42 36.57 -54.48 -44.76
CA ASN A 42 36.73 -53.64 -43.57
C ASN A 42 35.69 -52.51 -43.44
N LEU A 43 34.60 -52.52 -44.23
CA LEU A 43 33.50 -51.57 -44.10
C LEU A 43 32.94 -51.48 -42.67
N HIS A 44 32.95 -52.60 -41.95
CA HIS A 44 32.51 -52.66 -40.55
C HIS A 44 33.31 -51.71 -39.64
N LEU A 45 34.62 -51.51 -39.88
CA LEU A 45 35.44 -50.57 -39.11
C LEU A 45 34.92 -49.13 -39.25
N ILE A 46 34.56 -48.74 -40.48
CA ILE A 46 34.03 -47.41 -40.78
C ILE A 46 32.64 -47.24 -40.16
N THR A 47 31.75 -48.19 -40.42
CA THR A 47 30.35 -48.08 -40.03
C THR A 47 30.16 -48.19 -38.52
N GLU A 48 30.93 -49.03 -37.83
CA GLU A 48 30.92 -49.13 -36.36
C GLU A 48 31.51 -47.88 -35.70
N ALA A 49 32.64 -47.35 -36.18
CA ALA A 49 33.24 -46.12 -35.63
C ALA A 49 32.30 -44.93 -35.74
N VAL A 50 31.66 -44.75 -36.90
CA VAL A 50 30.66 -43.70 -37.12
C VAL A 50 29.42 -43.90 -36.25
N ARG A 51 28.86 -45.13 -36.21
CA ARG A 51 27.61 -45.40 -35.49
C ARG A 51 27.77 -45.30 -33.97
N ALA A 52 28.96 -45.61 -33.44
CA ALA A 52 29.27 -45.49 -32.03
C ALA A 52 29.18 -44.04 -31.53
N GLU A 53 29.65 -43.09 -32.33
CA GLU A 53 29.57 -41.65 -32.04
C GLU A 53 28.23 -41.05 -32.48
N GLN A 54 27.67 -41.53 -33.60
CA GLN A 54 26.53 -40.93 -34.29
C GLN A 54 25.49 -42.01 -34.67
N PRO A 55 24.61 -42.41 -33.72
CA PRO A 55 23.69 -43.53 -33.92
C PRO A 55 22.65 -43.29 -35.03
N ASP A 56 22.42 -42.05 -35.44
CA ASP A 56 21.48 -41.66 -36.50
C ASP A 56 22.13 -41.51 -37.88
N SER A 57 23.37 -41.99 -38.07
CA SER A 57 24.11 -41.88 -39.34
C SER A 57 23.44 -42.63 -40.50
N ARG A 58 23.69 -42.18 -41.73
CA ARG A 58 23.30 -42.87 -42.97
C ARG A 58 24.47 -42.96 -43.92
N PHE A 59 24.46 -43.98 -44.77
CA PHE A 59 25.49 -44.23 -45.77
C PHE A 59 24.89 -44.47 -47.14
N ALA A 60 25.55 -43.98 -48.17
CA ALA A 60 25.34 -44.34 -49.57
C ALA A 60 26.66 -44.83 -50.17
N VAL A 61 26.56 -45.62 -51.23
CA VAL A 61 27.72 -46.15 -51.95
C VAL A 61 27.58 -45.80 -53.41
N ALA A 62 28.60 -45.16 -53.96
CA ALA A 62 28.69 -44.77 -55.35
C ALA A 62 30.09 -45.01 -55.88
N SER A 63 30.21 -45.05 -57.21
CA SER A 63 31.49 -45.17 -57.90
C SER A 63 31.57 -44.27 -59.11
N PHE A 64 32.80 -43.87 -59.45
CA PHE A 64 33.12 -43.17 -60.68
C PHE A 64 34.00 -44.04 -61.59
N GLY A 65 34.29 -43.55 -62.78
CA GLY A 65 35.23 -44.14 -63.76
C GLY A 65 35.61 -43.06 -64.75
N ASP A 66 35.86 -43.40 -66.01
CA ASP A 66 36.36 -42.47 -67.01
C ASP A 66 35.31 -42.15 -68.08
N GLN A 67 35.18 -40.88 -68.43
CA GLN A 67 34.30 -40.37 -69.47
C GLN A 67 34.56 -40.99 -70.85
N GLN A 68 35.77 -41.52 -71.06
CA GLN A 68 36.24 -42.30 -72.19
C GLN A 68 36.06 -43.80 -71.90
N GLY A 69 35.07 -44.40 -72.56
CA GLY A 69 34.90 -45.86 -72.56
C GLY A 69 33.89 -46.40 -71.55
N ASP A 70 33.56 -45.68 -70.48
CA ASP A 70 32.55 -46.16 -69.51
C ASP A 70 31.11 -45.74 -69.83
N GLU A 71 30.90 -44.89 -70.84
CA GLU A 71 29.57 -44.46 -71.32
C GLU A 71 28.65 -43.94 -70.20
N GLU A 72 27.52 -44.62 -69.92
CA GLU A 72 26.59 -44.29 -68.84
C GLU A 72 27.10 -44.70 -67.44
N ARG A 73 28.16 -45.52 -67.37
CA ARG A 73 28.72 -46.05 -66.11
C ARG A 73 29.71 -45.10 -65.45
N VAL A 74 29.99 -43.95 -66.04
CA VAL A 74 30.97 -42.96 -65.53
C VAL A 74 30.68 -42.51 -64.10
N TYR A 75 29.41 -42.53 -63.71
CA TYR A 75 28.99 -42.41 -62.33
C TYR A 75 27.84 -43.38 -62.06
N THR A 76 27.88 -44.09 -60.94
CA THR A 76 26.81 -45.02 -60.56
C THR A 76 26.61 -45.02 -59.05
N VAL A 77 25.36 -44.88 -58.61
CA VAL A 77 24.97 -45.11 -57.22
C VAL A 77 24.56 -46.58 -57.07
N HIS A 78 25.30 -47.33 -56.27
CA HIS A 78 25.06 -48.74 -56.00
C HIS A 78 24.07 -48.96 -54.86
N GLN A 79 24.12 -48.06 -53.87
CA GLN A 79 23.21 -48.07 -52.73
C GLN A 79 22.86 -46.63 -52.35
N PRO A 80 21.57 -46.21 -52.44
CA PRO A 80 21.10 -44.93 -51.92
C PRO A 80 21.30 -44.77 -50.40
N LEU A 81 21.25 -43.53 -49.91
CA LEU A 81 21.38 -43.22 -48.48
C LEU A 81 20.41 -44.06 -47.61
N THR A 82 20.97 -44.86 -46.72
CA THR A 82 20.24 -45.76 -45.81
C THR A 82 20.95 -45.89 -44.46
N ASP A 83 20.22 -46.24 -43.41
CA ASP A 83 20.76 -46.64 -42.12
C ASP A 83 20.91 -48.18 -41.97
N ASP A 84 20.38 -48.95 -42.91
CA ASP A 84 20.54 -50.41 -42.97
C ASP A 84 21.92 -50.81 -43.46
N LEU A 85 22.82 -51.17 -42.53
CA LEU A 85 24.20 -51.54 -42.81
C LEU A 85 24.32 -52.80 -43.70
N THR A 86 23.30 -53.65 -43.77
CA THR A 86 23.30 -54.81 -44.69
C THR A 86 23.23 -54.34 -46.13
N LEU A 87 22.39 -53.34 -46.40
CA LEU A 87 22.26 -52.74 -47.73
C LEU A 87 23.52 -51.93 -48.09
N VAL A 88 24.14 -51.26 -47.11
CA VAL A 88 25.42 -50.56 -47.32
C VAL A 88 26.50 -51.56 -47.74
N GLN A 89 26.64 -52.69 -47.03
CA GLN A 89 27.59 -53.75 -47.41
C GLN A 89 27.31 -54.27 -48.82
N GLN A 90 26.04 -54.54 -49.17
CA GLN A 90 25.68 -54.96 -50.54
C GLN A 90 26.08 -53.93 -51.60
N GLY A 91 25.97 -52.64 -51.28
CA GLY A 91 26.44 -51.56 -52.16
C GLY A 91 27.95 -51.56 -52.36
N VAL A 92 28.72 -51.79 -51.29
CA VAL A 92 30.20 -51.87 -51.35
C VAL A 92 30.65 -53.14 -52.09
N ASP A 93 29.98 -54.26 -51.88
CA ASP A 93 30.24 -55.52 -52.59
C ASP A 93 29.94 -55.42 -54.10
N ALA A 94 29.11 -54.44 -54.51
CA ALA A 94 28.75 -54.19 -55.91
C ALA A 94 29.68 -53.18 -56.62
N LEU A 95 30.69 -52.64 -55.93
CA LEU A 95 31.65 -51.71 -56.53
C LEU A 95 32.45 -52.37 -57.67
N PRO A 96 32.57 -51.71 -58.84
CA PRO A 96 33.30 -52.24 -59.99
C PRO A 96 34.82 -52.03 -59.86
N THR A 97 35.58 -52.78 -60.66
CA THR A 97 37.04 -52.63 -60.88
C THR A 97 37.41 -52.74 -62.35
N ASP A 98 36.43 -52.63 -63.24
CA ASP A 98 36.55 -52.90 -64.67
C ASP A 98 36.37 -51.64 -65.53
N ARG A 99 36.41 -50.46 -64.90
CA ARG A 99 36.28 -49.14 -65.56
C ARG A 99 37.62 -48.54 -65.97
N GLY A 100 37.59 -47.47 -66.76
CA GLY A 100 38.79 -46.75 -67.21
C GLY A 100 39.61 -47.46 -68.31
N GLY A 101 39.16 -48.61 -68.80
CA GLY A 101 39.96 -49.48 -69.70
C GLY A 101 40.25 -48.90 -71.09
N LEU A 102 39.64 -47.77 -71.47
CA LEU A 102 39.92 -47.05 -72.72
C LEU A 102 40.47 -45.63 -72.47
N SER A 103 40.82 -45.31 -71.21
CA SER A 103 41.36 -43.99 -70.89
C SER A 103 42.74 -43.80 -71.51
N MET A 104 43.01 -42.56 -71.93
CA MET A 104 44.29 -42.17 -72.52
C MET A 104 45.35 -41.84 -71.47
N GLY A 105 44.96 -41.63 -70.21
CA GLY A 105 45.81 -41.30 -69.09
C GLY A 105 45.20 -41.72 -67.75
N PRO A 106 45.85 -41.39 -66.63
CA PRO A 106 45.40 -41.79 -65.31
C PRO A 106 44.16 -41.02 -64.82
N SER A 107 43.86 -39.85 -65.38
CA SER A 107 42.78 -38.99 -64.89
C SER A 107 41.40 -39.65 -65.01
N GLU A 108 40.56 -39.51 -63.98
CA GLU A 108 39.22 -40.11 -63.89
C GLU A 108 38.11 -39.04 -63.72
N ASP A 109 36.84 -39.40 -63.62
CA ASP A 109 35.71 -38.45 -63.53
C ASP A 109 35.10 -38.29 -62.12
N TRP A 110 35.94 -38.29 -61.08
CA TRP A 110 35.44 -38.02 -59.73
C TRP A 110 34.87 -36.61 -59.57
N ASN A 111 35.31 -35.61 -60.35
CA ASN A 111 34.72 -34.27 -60.29
C ASN A 111 33.25 -34.26 -60.75
N ASN A 112 32.91 -34.98 -61.82
CA ASN A 112 31.51 -35.19 -62.22
C ASN A 112 30.73 -35.92 -61.12
N ALA A 113 31.29 -36.97 -60.53
CA ALA A 113 30.62 -37.71 -59.47
C ALA A 113 30.31 -36.82 -58.24
N LEU A 114 31.26 -35.98 -57.81
CA LEU A 114 31.03 -34.99 -56.76
C LEU A 114 29.93 -34.00 -57.13
N TRP A 115 29.90 -33.52 -58.38
CA TRP A 115 28.84 -32.64 -58.88
C TRP A 115 27.47 -33.33 -58.82
N GLN A 116 27.37 -34.58 -59.27
CA GLN A 116 26.14 -35.38 -59.25
C GLN A 116 25.65 -35.64 -57.83
N ILE A 117 26.56 -35.87 -56.87
CA ILE A 117 26.22 -36.04 -55.46
C ILE A 117 25.69 -34.73 -54.87
N ALA A 118 26.33 -33.59 -55.18
CA ALA A 118 25.83 -32.28 -54.75
C ALA A 118 24.41 -31.98 -55.28
N HIS A 119 24.04 -32.55 -56.43
CA HIS A 119 22.69 -32.42 -57.01
C HIS A 119 21.74 -33.58 -56.62
N GLY A 120 22.13 -34.39 -55.63
CA GLY A 120 21.30 -35.45 -55.05
C GLY A 120 21.14 -36.70 -55.91
N SER A 121 21.84 -36.80 -57.05
CA SER A 121 21.92 -38.01 -57.90
C SER A 121 20.55 -38.62 -58.22
N GLY A 122 19.61 -37.81 -58.70
CA GLY A 122 18.25 -38.26 -59.03
C GLY A 122 17.40 -38.70 -57.83
N GLY A 123 17.79 -38.30 -56.61
CA GLY A 123 17.10 -38.66 -55.36
C GLY A 123 17.89 -39.62 -54.47
N ALA A 124 18.93 -40.27 -55.01
CA ALA A 124 19.63 -41.35 -54.31
C ALA A 124 20.60 -40.87 -53.21
N THR A 125 21.12 -39.64 -53.35
CA THR A 125 22.09 -39.02 -52.42
C THR A 125 21.56 -37.72 -51.81
N VAL A 126 20.24 -37.58 -51.71
CA VAL A 126 19.62 -36.39 -51.08
C VAL A 126 19.89 -36.40 -49.58
N PHE A 127 20.78 -35.51 -49.14
CA PHE A 127 21.10 -35.32 -47.73
C PHE A 127 19.92 -34.79 -46.93
N ARG A 128 19.73 -35.29 -45.70
CA ARG A 128 18.69 -34.77 -44.80
C ARG A 128 18.94 -33.27 -44.55
N PRO A 129 17.88 -32.44 -44.42
CA PRO A 129 18.03 -31.02 -44.10
C PRO A 129 18.77 -30.76 -42.78
N ASP A 130 18.69 -31.71 -41.84
CA ASP A 130 19.29 -31.68 -40.51
C ASP A 130 20.42 -32.72 -40.35
N ALA A 131 21.13 -33.04 -41.44
CA ALA A 131 22.34 -33.85 -41.40
C ALA A 131 23.60 -33.02 -41.69
N SER A 132 24.75 -33.58 -41.30
CA SER A 132 26.07 -33.07 -41.66
C SER A 132 26.62 -33.88 -42.84
N PRO A 133 26.51 -33.38 -44.10
CA PRO A 133 26.83 -34.18 -45.27
C PRO A 133 28.35 -34.31 -45.47
N VAL A 134 28.78 -35.54 -45.75
CA VAL A 134 30.18 -35.88 -46.00
C VAL A 134 30.26 -36.78 -47.23
N VAL A 135 31.18 -36.49 -48.14
CA VAL A 135 31.55 -37.40 -49.23
C VAL A 135 32.96 -37.90 -48.96
N VAL A 136 33.12 -39.21 -48.87
CA VAL A 136 34.42 -39.86 -48.79
C VAL A 136 34.83 -40.22 -50.21
N LEU A 137 35.76 -39.47 -50.79
CA LEU A 137 36.33 -39.73 -52.10
C LEU A 137 37.55 -40.64 -51.93
N VAL A 138 37.47 -41.86 -52.45
CA VAL A 138 38.58 -42.82 -52.45
C VAL A 138 39.00 -43.05 -53.90
N GLY A 139 40.27 -42.79 -54.22
CA GLY A 139 40.81 -43.00 -55.55
C GLY A 139 42.32 -42.80 -55.56
N ASP A 140 42.95 -43.18 -56.66
CA ASP A 140 44.39 -43.15 -56.84
C ASP A 140 44.84 -42.23 -57.98
N ALA A 141 43.91 -41.48 -58.58
CA ALA A 141 44.21 -40.62 -59.71
C ALA A 141 43.47 -39.27 -59.71
N SER A 142 44.05 -38.34 -60.44
CA SER A 142 43.50 -36.99 -60.61
C SER A 142 42.22 -37.00 -61.45
N THR A 143 41.60 -35.84 -61.71
CA THR A 143 40.34 -35.80 -62.47
C THR A 143 40.41 -34.94 -63.72
N HIS A 144 39.66 -35.36 -64.73
CA HIS A 144 39.36 -34.53 -65.90
C HIS A 144 38.83 -33.14 -65.48
N ASP A 145 39.25 -32.07 -66.16
CA ASP A 145 38.71 -30.72 -65.96
C ASP A 145 38.54 -30.01 -67.32
N PRO A 146 37.32 -29.93 -67.87
CA PRO A 146 36.07 -30.39 -67.28
C PRO A 146 35.91 -31.92 -67.27
N SER A 147 35.25 -32.45 -66.24
CA SER A 147 34.84 -33.86 -66.09
C SER A 147 33.37 -33.99 -66.45
N LYS A 148 33.03 -34.74 -67.51
CA LYS A 148 31.68 -34.80 -68.12
C LYS A 148 30.99 -33.43 -68.21
N ASP A 149 31.67 -32.45 -68.82
CA ASP A 149 31.21 -31.06 -68.99
C ASP A 149 31.08 -30.24 -67.69
N HIS A 150 31.48 -30.77 -66.54
CA HIS A 150 31.50 -30.04 -65.27
C HIS A 150 32.92 -29.59 -64.93
N THR A 151 33.10 -28.28 -64.74
CA THR A 151 34.39 -27.73 -64.30
C THR A 151 34.58 -27.94 -62.79
N LEU A 152 35.85 -27.99 -62.35
CA LEU A 152 36.15 -28.08 -60.91
C LEU A 152 35.56 -26.91 -60.10
N THR A 153 35.48 -25.72 -60.71
CA THR A 153 34.93 -24.52 -60.06
C THR A 153 33.42 -24.64 -59.81
N GLU A 154 32.67 -25.16 -60.78
CA GLU A 154 31.22 -25.38 -60.64
C GLU A 154 30.91 -26.43 -59.58
N THR A 155 31.68 -27.52 -59.54
CA THR A 155 31.55 -28.57 -58.52
C THR A 155 31.83 -28.03 -57.13
N ILE A 156 32.91 -27.27 -56.94
CA ILE A 156 33.21 -26.65 -55.63
C ILE A 156 32.06 -25.76 -55.17
N ALA A 157 31.49 -24.94 -56.07
CA ALA A 157 30.37 -24.08 -55.73
C ALA A 157 29.13 -24.89 -55.30
N ALA A 158 28.84 -26.00 -55.99
CA ALA A 158 27.73 -26.89 -55.66
C ALA A 158 27.93 -27.61 -54.31
N LEU A 159 29.14 -28.10 -54.03
CA LEU A 159 29.47 -28.71 -52.75
C LEU A 159 29.33 -27.72 -51.59
N GLN A 160 29.80 -26.48 -51.78
CA GLN A 160 29.68 -25.41 -50.79
C GLN A 160 28.23 -24.98 -50.54
N SER A 161 27.40 -24.88 -51.59
CA SER A 161 25.98 -24.51 -51.42
C SER A 161 25.21 -25.55 -50.61
N GLU A 162 25.58 -26.81 -50.77
CA GLU A 162 25.01 -27.92 -50.01
C GLU A 162 25.73 -28.19 -48.68
N GLY A 163 26.77 -27.41 -48.34
CA GLY A 163 27.52 -27.59 -47.09
C GLY A 163 28.22 -28.95 -46.96
N ILE A 164 28.54 -29.59 -48.09
CA ILE A 164 29.19 -30.90 -48.16
C ILE A 164 30.68 -30.75 -47.84
N ARG A 165 31.18 -31.60 -46.95
CA ARG A 165 32.63 -31.78 -46.72
C ARG A 165 33.15 -32.97 -47.53
N VAL A 166 34.31 -32.83 -48.15
CA VAL A 166 34.97 -33.94 -48.86
C VAL A 166 36.12 -34.47 -48.03
N LEU A 167 36.05 -35.74 -47.63
CA LEU A 167 37.21 -36.49 -47.13
C LEU A 167 37.82 -37.22 -48.32
N ALA A 168 38.95 -36.76 -48.81
CA ALA A 168 39.69 -37.39 -49.89
C ALA A 168 40.75 -38.34 -49.34
N VAL A 169 40.74 -39.57 -49.81
CA VAL A 169 41.69 -40.64 -49.47
C VAL A 169 42.43 -40.99 -50.76
N ASP A 170 43.61 -40.40 -50.89
CA ASP A 170 44.51 -40.59 -52.03
C ASP A 170 45.33 -41.87 -51.82
N VAL A 171 44.96 -42.90 -52.57
CA VAL A 171 45.54 -44.23 -52.47
C VAL A 171 46.78 -44.32 -53.35
N ALA A 172 47.88 -44.80 -52.78
CA ALA A 172 49.12 -45.02 -53.53
C ALA A 172 49.02 -46.32 -54.34
N THR A 173 48.86 -46.21 -55.66
CA THR A 173 48.98 -47.34 -56.59
C THR A 173 50.16 -47.13 -57.54
N ASN A 174 50.45 -48.14 -58.37
CA ASN A 174 51.57 -48.08 -59.31
C ASN A 174 51.23 -47.39 -60.64
N ILE A 175 49.95 -47.13 -60.92
CA ILE A 175 49.50 -46.61 -62.22
C ILE A 175 48.68 -45.33 -62.14
N GLY A 176 48.17 -44.98 -60.95
CA GLY A 176 47.55 -43.69 -60.70
C GLY A 176 48.57 -42.56 -60.50
N ASP A 177 48.17 -41.32 -60.77
CA ASP A 177 48.98 -40.12 -60.54
C ASP A 177 48.61 -39.37 -59.24
N GLY A 178 47.76 -39.99 -58.42
CA GLY A 178 47.21 -39.48 -57.16
C GLY A 178 46.09 -38.47 -57.37
N LEU A 179 45.21 -38.30 -56.38
CA LEU A 179 44.07 -37.36 -56.44
C LEU A 179 44.48 -35.89 -56.71
N ASN A 180 45.76 -35.55 -56.51
CA ASN A 180 46.34 -34.23 -56.78
C ASN A 180 47.24 -34.18 -58.01
N GLY A 181 47.31 -35.25 -58.79
CA GLY A 181 48.07 -35.33 -60.03
C GLY A 181 47.63 -34.35 -61.12
N ASN A 182 48.19 -34.51 -62.31
CA ASN A 182 48.03 -33.61 -63.44
C ASN A 182 47.65 -34.32 -64.75
N GLY A 183 47.34 -35.62 -64.66
CA GLY A 183 47.12 -36.52 -65.78
C GLY A 183 48.39 -37.20 -66.31
N ASP A 184 49.48 -37.22 -65.54
CA ASP A 184 50.75 -37.85 -65.93
C ASP A 184 51.29 -38.75 -64.81
N ALA A 185 51.13 -40.07 -64.99
CA ALA A 185 51.66 -41.10 -64.08
C ALA A 185 53.12 -41.52 -64.43
N GLY A 186 53.77 -40.85 -65.39
CA GLY A 186 55.13 -41.15 -65.82
C GLY A 186 55.25 -42.24 -66.90
N ASP A 187 54.13 -42.71 -67.45
CA ASP A 187 54.08 -43.62 -68.60
C ASP A 187 53.79 -42.82 -69.89
N PRO A 188 54.72 -42.78 -70.87
CA PRO A 188 54.53 -42.01 -72.10
C PRO A 188 53.40 -42.52 -73.02
N ASP A 189 52.95 -43.76 -72.83
CA ASP A 189 51.84 -44.35 -73.58
C ASP A 189 50.49 -44.23 -72.83
N TYR A 190 50.50 -43.70 -71.59
CA TYR A 190 49.34 -43.52 -70.72
C TYR A 190 49.43 -42.15 -70.00
N ILE A 191 49.10 -41.10 -70.76
CA ILE A 191 49.19 -39.69 -70.34
C ILE A 191 48.01 -38.90 -70.89
N GLU A 192 47.41 -38.07 -70.04
CA GLU A 192 46.30 -37.20 -70.40
C GLU A 192 46.75 -36.10 -71.38
N ASP A 193 45.97 -35.87 -72.43
CA ASP A 193 46.23 -34.80 -73.41
C ASP A 193 44.96 -33.99 -73.70
N PRO A 194 44.86 -32.74 -73.22
CA PRO A 194 45.88 -31.98 -72.51
C PRO A 194 45.94 -32.27 -71.01
N LEU A 195 47.15 -32.22 -70.43
CA LEU A 195 47.36 -32.21 -68.98
C LEU A 195 46.60 -31.07 -68.28
N HIS A 196 46.17 -31.31 -67.05
CA HIS A 196 45.52 -30.30 -66.20
C HIS A 196 46.44 -29.85 -65.05
N ALA A 197 45.98 -28.91 -64.22
CA ALA A 197 46.78 -28.39 -63.11
C ALA A 197 46.76 -29.35 -61.90
N TYR A 198 47.90 -29.50 -61.23
CA TYR A 198 48.02 -30.21 -59.95
C TYR A 198 47.05 -29.68 -58.88
N GLY A 199 46.84 -30.47 -57.83
CA GLY A 199 46.21 -30.01 -56.59
C GLY A 199 44.68 -29.88 -56.68
N GLN A 200 44.00 -30.64 -57.56
CA GLN A 200 42.54 -30.57 -57.69
C GLN A 200 41.82 -31.01 -56.41
N ALA A 201 42.19 -32.16 -55.84
CA ALA A 201 41.60 -32.64 -54.59
C ALA A 201 41.87 -31.69 -53.41
N THR A 202 43.09 -31.12 -53.32
CA THR A 202 43.42 -30.09 -52.31
C THR A 202 42.48 -28.90 -52.41
N ARG A 203 42.23 -28.38 -53.61
CA ARG A 203 41.31 -27.25 -53.84
C ARG A 203 39.88 -27.57 -53.39
N VAL A 204 39.40 -28.78 -53.67
CA VAL A 204 38.06 -29.23 -53.25
C VAL A 204 37.98 -29.33 -51.72
N VAL A 205 38.95 -29.99 -51.10
CA VAL A 205 39.02 -30.22 -49.66
C VAL A 205 39.10 -28.90 -48.88
N GLU A 206 39.97 -27.97 -49.28
CA GLU A 206 40.12 -26.66 -48.64
C GLU A 206 38.85 -25.80 -48.75
N ALA A 207 38.20 -25.85 -49.91
CA ALA A 207 36.97 -25.10 -50.18
C ALA A 207 35.78 -25.66 -49.39
N THR A 208 35.73 -26.97 -49.20
CA THR A 208 34.65 -27.68 -48.49
C THR A 208 34.90 -27.84 -47.00
N LYS A 209 36.08 -27.46 -46.49
CA LYS A 209 36.49 -27.68 -45.09
C LYS A 209 36.53 -29.17 -44.74
N GLY A 210 36.91 -29.99 -45.72
CA GLY A 210 37.14 -31.41 -45.57
C GLY A 210 38.57 -31.73 -45.19
N GLU A 211 39.04 -32.89 -45.61
CA GLU A 211 40.41 -33.36 -45.35
C GLU A 211 40.95 -34.21 -46.50
N LEU A 212 42.26 -34.19 -46.67
CA LEU A 212 42.96 -35.00 -47.65
C LEU A 212 44.05 -35.83 -46.95
N LEU A 213 43.89 -37.14 -47.03
CA LEU A 213 44.88 -38.12 -46.61
C LEU A 213 45.65 -38.58 -47.84
N ASN A 214 46.98 -38.47 -47.84
CA ASN A 214 47.82 -38.72 -49.01
C ASN A 214 48.67 -39.97 -48.83
N GLY A 215 48.91 -40.69 -49.92
CA GLY A 215 49.82 -41.84 -49.95
C GLY A 215 49.35 -42.98 -49.06
N ILE A 216 48.05 -43.27 -49.08
CA ILE A 216 47.47 -44.35 -48.30
C ILE A 216 47.74 -45.67 -49.03
N GLU A 217 48.39 -46.60 -48.34
CA GLU A 217 48.64 -47.95 -48.87
C GLU A 217 47.30 -48.71 -49.04
N GLU A 218 47.27 -49.61 -50.02
CA GLU A 218 46.05 -50.34 -50.45
C GLU A 218 45.37 -51.11 -49.30
N ASP A 219 46.12 -51.59 -48.29
CA ASP A 219 45.61 -52.34 -47.15
C ASP A 219 45.20 -51.46 -45.94
N ALA A 220 45.35 -50.14 -46.03
CA ALA A 220 45.09 -49.19 -44.94
C ALA A 220 43.87 -48.28 -45.17
N VAL A 221 43.18 -48.41 -46.32
CA VAL A 221 42.13 -47.48 -46.79
C VAL A 221 40.99 -47.32 -45.78
N ALA A 222 40.41 -48.42 -45.29
CA ALA A 222 39.29 -48.34 -44.34
C ALA A 222 39.68 -47.66 -43.02
N GLN A 223 40.91 -47.88 -42.55
CA GLN A 223 41.43 -47.22 -41.35
C GLN A 223 41.69 -45.73 -41.59
N ALA A 224 42.23 -45.37 -42.76
CA ALA A 224 42.40 -43.98 -43.17
C ALA A 224 41.05 -43.24 -43.24
N ILE A 225 39.98 -43.89 -43.72
CA ILE A 225 38.63 -43.29 -43.71
C ILE A 225 38.18 -42.99 -42.27
N VAL A 226 38.37 -43.92 -41.33
CA VAL A 226 38.02 -43.71 -39.91
C VAL A 226 38.82 -42.54 -39.32
N GLU A 227 40.12 -42.50 -39.57
CA GLU A 227 41.00 -41.40 -39.11
C GLU A 227 40.57 -40.05 -39.69
N GLY A 228 40.37 -39.98 -41.01
CA GLY A 228 39.96 -38.75 -41.68
C GLY A 228 38.58 -38.26 -41.24
N LEU A 229 37.62 -39.15 -40.99
CA LEU A 229 36.33 -38.74 -40.44
C LEU A 229 36.47 -38.14 -39.03
N GLY A 230 37.44 -38.63 -38.25
CA GLY A 230 37.81 -38.14 -36.92
C GLY A 230 38.55 -36.80 -36.93
N ASN A 231 39.31 -36.53 -37.99
CA ASN A 231 40.12 -35.33 -38.15
C ASN A 231 39.33 -34.17 -38.81
N LEU A 232 38.14 -34.43 -39.36
CA LEU A 232 37.27 -33.38 -39.92
C LEU A 232 37.05 -32.25 -38.91
N ARG A 233 37.22 -31.01 -39.37
CA ARG A 233 37.05 -29.83 -38.50
C ARG A 233 35.58 -29.58 -38.20
N ALA A 234 35.30 -29.25 -36.94
CA ALA A 234 33.98 -28.86 -36.45
C ALA A 234 34.00 -27.40 -36.00
N THR A 235 33.05 -26.62 -36.50
CA THR A 235 32.82 -25.25 -36.05
C THR A 235 31.66 -25.23 -35.07
N VAL A 236 31.96 -24.82 -33.84
CA VAL A 236 30.99 -24.58 -32.79
C VAL A 236 30.55 -23.13 -32.84
N GLY A 237 29.24 -22.92 -32.89
CA GLY A 237 28.59 -21.63 -32.67
C GLY A 237 27.47 -21.78 -31.65
N HIS A 238 26.65 -20.75 -31.51
CA HIS A 238 25.55 -20.75 -30.57
C HIS A 238 24.35 -19.98 -31.08
N ARG A 239 23.18 -20.33 -30.55
CA ARG A 239 21.94 -19.58 -30.70
C ARG A 239 21.35 -19.36 -29.32
N GLN A 240 20.89 -18.14 -29.09
CA GLN A 240 20.12 -17.82 -27.89
C GLN A 240 18.67 -18.25 -28.11
N GLU A 241 18.21 -19.29 -27.41
CA GLU A 241 16.84 -19.82 -27.55
C GLU A 241 15.84 -18.93 -26.80
N SER A 242 16.14 -18.61 -25.54
CA SER A 242 15.30 -17.78 -24.70
C SER A 242 16.13 -17.14 -23.61
N CYS A 243 15.99 -15.82 -23.41
CA CYS A 243 16.57 -15.15 -22.24
C CYS A 243 15.58 -14.13 -21.70
N ASP A 244 15.45 -14.11 -20.38
CA ASP A 244 14.57 -13.16 -19.70
C ASP A 244 15.04 -11.71 -19.97
N PRO A 245 14.10 -10.75 -20.05
CA PRO A 245 14.45 -9.34 -20.20
C PRO A 245 15.44 -8.88 -19.12
N GLY A 246 16.49 -8.18 -19.53
CA GLY A 246 17.55 -7.71 -18.65
C GLY A 246 18.68 -8.72 -18.41
N LEU A 247 18.63 -9.92 -19.00
CA LEU A 247 19.76 -10.85 -19.04
C LEU A 247 20.27 -10.99 -20.49
N THR A 248 21.57 -10.87 -20.68
CA THR A 248 22.23 -11.05 -21.99
C THR A 248 23.45 -11.92 -21.82
N VAL A 249 23.63 -12.88 -22.72
CA VAL A 249 24.78 -13.78 -22.74
C VAL A 249 25.46 -13.68 -24.08
N THR A 250 26.79 -13.57 -24.06
CA THR A 250 27.61 -13.46 -25.27
C THR A 250 28.82 -14.36 -25.15
N LEU A 251 29.19 -15.02 -26.24
CA LEU A 251 30.42 -15.80 -26.32
C LEU A 251 31.38 -15.13 -27.31
N ASP A 252 32.63 -14.93 -26.88
CA ASP A 252 33.69 -14.36 -27.71
C ASP A 252 34.83 -15.38 -27.93
N PRO A 253 35.24 -15.63 -29.19
CA PRO A 253 34.57 -15.24 -30.44
C PRO A 253 33.21 -15.94 -30.60
N PRO A 254 32.30 -15.45 -31.46
CA PRO A 254 30.95 -16.02 -31.60
C PRO A 254 30.95 -17.45 -32.15
N THR A 255 32.02 -17.84 -32.85
CA THR A 255 32.25 -19.20 -33.34
C THR A 255 33.71 -19.62 -33.14
N ARG A 256 33.94 -20.92 -33.02
CA ARG A 256 35.27 -21.54 -32.89
C ARG A 256 35.34 -22.81 -33.72
N THR A 257 36.38 -22.94 -34.55
CA THR A 257 36.67 -24.16 -35.30
C THR A 257 37.79 -24.94 -34.62
N VAL A 258 37.54 -26.21 -34.34
CA VAL A 258 38.47 -27.18 -33.74
C VAL A 258 38.46 -28.48 -34.52
N GLU A 259 39.38 -29.40 -34.26
CA GLU A 259 39.28 -30.77 -34.80
C GLU A 259 38.13 -31.51 -34.09
N SER A 260 37.52 -32.49 -34.75
CA SER A 260 36.46 -33.27 -34.12
C SER A 260 37.04 -34.04 -32.91
N GLY A 261 36.30 -34.06 -31.80
CA GLY A 261 36.74 -34.62 -30.52
C GLY A 261 37.43 -33.63 -29.56
N GLU A 262 37.87 -32.46 -30.05
CA GLU A 262 38.48 -31.40 -29.24
C GLU A 262 37.43 -30.48 -28.55
N SER A 263 37.90 -29.54 -27.72
CA SER A 263 37.03 -28.57 -27.04
C SER A 263 37.19 -27.16 -27.60
N ALA A 264 36.09 -26.59 -28.08
CA ALA A 264 36.00 -25.20 -28.47
C ALA A 264 35.90 -24.30 -27.22
N ALA A 265 36.86 -23.39 -27.05
CA ALA A 265 36.93 -22.48 -25.91
C ALA A 265 36.41 -21.07 -26.24
N PHE A 266 35.57 -20.54 -25.35
CA PHE A 266 34.92 -19.24 -25.46
C PHE A 266 35.08 -18.44 -24.16
N ASP A 267 35.24 -17.13 -24.30
CA ASP A 267 35.05 -16.20 -23.19
C ASP A 267 33.56 -15.83 -23.15
N GLU A 268 32.83 -16.41 -22.21
CA GLU A 268 31.41 -16.14 -22.01
C GLU A 268 31.24 -14.93 -21.09
N THR A 269 30.42 -13.96 -21.51
CA THR A 269 30.02 -12.82 -20.69
C THR A 269 28.53 -12.85 -20.46
N ILE A 270 28.14 -12.97 -19.19
CA ILE A 270 26.77 -12.92 -18.69
C ILE A 270 26.55 -11.52 -18.11
N GLN A 271 25.66 -10.74 -18.72
CA GLN A 271 25.38 -9.36 -18.34
C GLN A 271 23.96 -9.24 -17.81
N VAL A 272 23.82 -8.65 -16.61
CA VAL A 272 22.54 -8.25 -16.05
C VAL A 272 22.36 -6.74 -16.23
N ALA A 273 21.26 -6.31 -16.83
CA ALA A 273 20.92 -4.91 -17.04
C ALA A 273 20.77 -4.17 -15.70
N ALA A 274 20.88 -2.84 -15.72
CA ALA A 274 20.75 -2.02 -14.50
C ALA A 274 19.30 -1.99 -13.97
N ASP A 275 18.34 -2.07 -14.88
CA ASP A 275 16.89 -2.11 -14.67
C ASP A 275 16.32 -3.53 -14.64
N ALA A 276 17.19 -4.54 -14.47
CA ALA A 276 16.74 -5.91 -14.25
C ALA A 276 15.81 -5.97 -13.02
N PRO A 277 14.72 -6.74 -13.08
CA PRO A 277 13.76 -6.81 -11.99
C PRO A 277 14.45 -7.34 -10.73
N GLN A 278 14.44 -6.53 -9.67
CA GLN A 278 15.04 -6.85 -8.38
C GLN A 278 14.38 -8.10 -7.77
N GLY A 279 15.10 -8.81 -6.90
CA GLY A 279 14.61 -9.99 -6.16
C GLY A 279 14.05 -11.14 -7.00
N ARG A 280 14.40 -11.20 -8.29
CA ARG A 280 13.89 -12.21 -9.24
C ARG A 280 15.01 -13.06 -9.80
N ARG A 281 14.66 -14.30 -10.18
CA ARG A 281 15.54 -15.18 -10.95
C ARG A 281 15.34 -14.92 -12.45
N LEU A 282 16.43 -14.58 -13.13
CA LEU A 282 16.51 -14.49 -14.60
C LEU A 282 17.11 -15.77 -15.16
N THR A 283 16.56 -16.24 -16.27
CA THR A 283 16.97 -17.47 -16.96
C THR A 283 17.36 -17.17 -18.40
N CYS A 284 18.40 -17.83 -18.89
CA CYS A 284 18.85 -17.75 -20.28
C CYS A 284 19.29 -19.13 -20.77
N VAL A 285 18.82 -19.53 -21.95
CA VAL A 285 19.09 -20.83 -22.58
C VAL A 285 19.87 -20.61 -23.87
N ILE A 286 21.07 -21.20 -23.91
CA ILE A 286 21.98 -21.16 -25.04
C ILE A 286 22.06 -22.55 -25.66
N GLN A 287 21.68 -22.66 -26.93
CA GLN A 287 21.82 -23.87 -27.72
C GLN A 287 23.12 -23.78 -28.53
N PHE A 288 24.03 -24.74 -28.33
CA PHE A 288 25.22 -24.82 -29.16
C PHE A 288 24.89 -25.46 -30.51
N LEU A 289 25.52 -24.94 -31.56
CA LEU A 289 25.37 -25.39 -32.94
C LEU A 289 26.69 -25.94 -33.46
N MET A 290 26.66 -27.01 -34.24
CA MET A 290 27.84 -27.64 -34.83
C MET A 290 27.71 -27.76 -36.34
N GLY A 291 28.74 -27.35 -37.07
CA GLY A 291 28.78 -27.48 -38.52
C GLY A 291 30.09 -27.00 -39.12
N THR A 292 30.06 -26.60 -40.39
CA THR A 292 31.18 -25.90 -41.03
C THR A 292 31.20 -24.43 -40.64
N SER A 293 32.32 -23.76 -40.83
CA SER A 293 32.41 -22.31 -40.69
C SER A 293 31.77 -21.63 -41.91
N ALA A 294 30.90 -20.65 -41.68
CA ALA A 294 30.37 -19.83 -42.77
C ALA A 294 31.48 -18.96 -43.40
N PRO A 295 31.29 -18.45 -44.64
CA PRO A 295 32.30 -17.61 -45.30
C PRO A 295 32.71 -16.35 -44.52
N ASP A 296 31.83 -15.83 -43.66
CA ASP A 296 32.12 -14.65 -42.82
C ASP A 296 32.97 -14.97 -41.57
N ALA A 297 33.21 -16.26 -41.30
CA ALA A 297 33.87 -16.80 -40.11
C ALA A 297 33.30 -16.30 -38.76
N ARG A 298 32.09 -15.73 -38.75
CA ARG A 298 31.39 -15.22 -37.56
C ARG A 298 30.10 -15.99 -37.27
N SER A 299 29.65 -16.80 -38.23
CA SER A 299 28.52 -17.68 -38.10
C SER A 299 28.89 -19.12 -38.45
N VAL A 300 28.09 -20.05 -37.95
CA VAL A 300 28.12 -21.44 -38.39
C VAL A 300 27.43 -21.56 -39.74
N GLY A 301 27.86 -22.54 -40.54
CA GLY A 301 27.37 -22.78 -41.88
C GLY A 301 25.87 -23.12 -41.93
N PRO A 302 25.26 -23.10 -43.14
CA PRO A 302 23.81 -23.23 -43.30
C PRO A 302 23.23 -24.56 -42.84
N ARG A 303 24.04 -25.63 -42.77
CA ARG A 303 23.67 -26.96 -42.27
C ARG A 303 24.14 -27.22 -40.83
N ALA A 304 24.41 -26.17 -40.05
CA ALA A 304 24.77 -26.35 -38.65
C ALA A 304 23.61 -26.94 -37.85
N LEU A 305 23.91 -27.97 -37.07
CA LEU A 305 22.94 -28.73 -36.30
C LEU A 305 22.93 -28.27 -34.86
N ALA A 306 21.73 -28.21 -34.27
CA ALA A 306 21.58 -28.04 -32.85
C ALA A 306 21.77 -29.40 -32.19
N GLU A 307 22.79 -29.51 -31.33
CA GLU A 307 23.05 -30.70 -30.54
C GLU A 307 22.22 -30.63 -29.25
N PRO A 308 21.14 -31.41 -29.09
CA PRO A 308 20.23 -31.24 -27.96
C PRO A 308 20.92 -31.37 -26.60
N ASP A 309 21.91 -32.25 -26.52
CA ASP A 309 22.70 -32.51 -25.31
C ASP A 309 23.69 -31.38 -24.98
N LEU A 310 23.92 -30.45 -25.92
CA LEU A 310 24.78 -29.29 -25.75
C LEU A 310 23.94 -28.02 -25.62
N THR A 311 23.10 -28.04 -24.60
CA THR A 311 22.32 -26.89 -24.15
C THR A 311 22.88 -26.39 -22.82
N GLU A 312 23.03 -25.07 -22.70
CA GLU A 312 23.37 -24.39 -21.45
C GLU A 312 22.16 -23.64 -20.91
N THR A 313 21.91 -23.78 -19.61
CA THR A 313 20.90 -22.99 -18.88
C THR A 313 21.60 -22.18 -17.79
N ILE A 314 21.51 -20.87 -17.91
CA ILE A 314 22.06 -19.90 -16.97
C ILE A 314 20.92 -19.36 -16.12
N ASN A 315 21.08 -19.42 -14.79
CA ASN A 315 20.15 -18.87 -13.82
C ASN A 315 20.87 -17.84 -12.96
N ILE A 316 20.35 -16.61 -12.92
CA ILE A 316 20.91 -15.51 -12.11
C ILE A 316 19.84 -15.01 -11.15
N ASP A 317 20.12 -15.08 -9.85
CA ASP A 317 19.29 -14.44 -8.82
C ASP A 317 19.70 -12.97 -8.69
N VAL A 318 18.79 -12.07 -9.06
CA VAL A 318 18.96 -10.63 -8.90
C VAL A 318 18.65 -10.29 -7.44
N ASN A 319 19.62 -9.70 -6.74
CA ASN A 319 19.40 -9.24 -5.38
C ASN A 319 18.29 -8.19 -5.34
N ASP A 320 17.60 -8.10 -4.22
CA ASP A 320 16.73 -6.97 -3.92
C ASP A 320 17.46 -6.00 -2.98
N VAL A 321 17.52 -4.74 -3.38
CA VAL A 321 18.19 -3.66 -2.64
C VAL A 321 17.26 -2.46 -2.41
N GLU A 322 16.00 -2.54 -2.83
CA GLU A 322 15.03 -1.47 -2.62
C GLU A 322 14.44 -1.59 -1.21
N ALA A 323 14.33 -0.46 -0.50
CA ALA A 323 13.73 -0.46 0.81
C ALA A 323 12.20 -0.30 0.71
N PRO A 324 11.42 -0.88 1.63
CA PRO A 324 9.97 -0.79 1.61
C PRO A 324 9.48 0.65 1.79
N VAL A 325 8.40 1.01 1.11
CA VAL A 325 7.77 2.33 1.23
C VAL A 325 6.86 2.33 2.45
N VAL A 326 7.30 2.98 3.53
CA VAL A 326 6.49 3.17 4.75
C VAL A 326 5.67 4.44 4.65
N THR A 327 4.42 4.39 5.09
CA THR A 327 3.51 5.53 5.17
C THR A 327 2.81 5.57 6.53
N VAL A 328 2.76 6.76 7.14
CA VAL A 328 2.01 7.00 8.38
C VAL A 328 1.39 8.40 8.39
N ASP A 329 0.12 8.50 8.78
CA ASP A 329 -0.60 9.78 8.79
C ASP A 329 -0.44 10.56 10.10
N ASP A 330 -0.37 11.89 9.98
CA ASP A 330 -0.54 12.83 11.09
C ASP A 330 -1.91 12.68 11.78
N ARG A 331 -1.97 13.00 13.07
CA ARG A 331 -3.22 12.99 13.86
C ARG A 331 -3.34 14.18 14.79
N THR A 332 -4.56 14.70 14.92
CA THR A 332 -4.89 15.73 15.92
C THR A 332 -6.06 15.26 16.78
N VAL A 333 -5.90 15.31 18.11
CA VAL A 333 -6.91 14.90 19.08
C VAL A 333 -7.01 15.95 20.19
N ALA A 334 -8.20 16.16 20.77
CA ALA A 334 -8.37 17.03 21.93
C ALA A 334 -8.66 16.22 23.20
N THR A 335 -8.12 16.63 24.34
CA THR A 335 -8.33 15.97 25.64
C THR A 335 -8.54 16.97 26.76
N ARG A 336 -9.28 16.55 27.80
CA ARG A 336 -9.37 17.24 29.10
C ARG A 336 -8.50 16.60 30.17
N ALA A 337 -7.91 15.44 29.87
CA ALA A 337 -7.06 14.74 30.80
C ALA A 337 -5.65 15.39 30.78
N PRO A 338 -5.14 15.85 31.93
CA PRO A 338 -3.83 16.51 31.99
C PRO A 338 -2.66 15.60 31.60
N GLY A 339 -2.86 14.27 31.65
CA GLY A 339 -1.87 13.26 31.24
C GLY A 339 -1.84 12.97 29.74
N GLY A 340 -2.64 13.65 28.92
CA GLY A 340 -2.70 13.44 27.46
C GLY A 340 -3.90 12.62 26.98
N ALA A 341 -3.77 12.02 25.79
CA ALA A 341 -4.82 11.24 25.15
C ALA A 341 -4.26 9.95 24.52
N PRO A 342 -4.94 8.80 24.63
CA PRO A 342 -4.64 7.66 23.79
C PRO A 342 -4.94 8.01 22.32
N VAL A 343 -3.98 7.83 21.42
CA VAL A 343 -4.15 8.12 19.98
C VAL A 343 -3.86 6.87 19.17
N SER A 344 -4.84 6.44 18.37
CA SER A 344 -4.67 5.41 17.35
C SER A 344 -4.43 6.05 16.00
N PHE A 345 -3.45 5.51 15.27
CA PHE A 345 -3.14 5.83 13.88
C PHE A 345 -2.83 4.53 13.12
N THR A 346 -2.87 4.62 11.80
CA THR A 346 -2.55 3.53 10.89
C THR A 346 -1.23 3.85 10.21
N ALA A 347 -0.35 2.85 10.14
CA ALA A 347 0.85 2.89 9.32
C ALA A 347 0.87 1.66 8.42
N THR A 348 1.32 1.82 7.18
CA THR A 348 1.44 0.74 6.20
C THR A 348 2.83 0.74 5.60
N ALA A 349 3.29 -0.43 5.15
CA ALA A 349 4.50 -0.55 4.36
C ALA A 349 4.25 -1.50 3.21
N GLU A 350 4.70 -1.11 2.02
CA GLU A 350 4.62 -1.90 0.80
C GLU A 350 6.00 -1.99 0.17
N ASP A 351 6.38 -3.19 -0.25
CA ASP A 351 7.59 -3.45 -1.01
C ASP A 351 7.23 -4.05 -2.39
N ALA A 352 8.00 -3.75 -3.43
CA ALA A 352 7.70 -4.20 -4.79
C ALA A 352 7.84 -5.73 -4.96
N ASN A 353 8.69 -6.35 -4.14
CA ASN A 353 9.06 -7.74 -4.18
C ASN A 353 8.34 -8.57 -3.11
N ASP A 354 8.29 -8.07 -1.88
CA ASP A 354 7.65 -8.74 -0.74
C ASP A 354 6.15 -8.39 -0.57
N GLY A 355 5.68 -7.28 -1.14
CA GLY A 355 4.31 -6.78 -0.97
C GLY A 355 4.08 -6.13 0.41
N PRO A 356 2.91 -6.33 1.05
CA PRO A 356 2.61 -5.69 2.33
C PRO A 356 3.47 -6.23 3.48
N LEU A 357 4.10 -5.31 4.22
CA LEU A 357 5.02 -5.64 5.33
C LEU A 357 4.51 -5.16 6.71
N PRO A 358 4.90 -5.84 7.80
CA PRO A 358 4.57 -5.40 9.14
C PRO A 358 5.34 -4.12 9.51
N VAL A 359 4.62 -3.12 10.02
CA VAL A 359 5.20 -1.84 10.44
C VAL A 359 5.37 -1.78 11.96
N SER A 360 6.53 -1.31 12.41
CA SER A 360 6.80 -0.99 13.81
C SER A 360 6.90 0.53 13.97
N CYS A 361 6.14 1.10 14.91
CA CYS A 361 6.12 2.54 15.18
C CYS A 361 6.47 2.84 16.64
N THR A 362 7.24 3.90 16.86
CA THR A 362 7.57 4.40 18.19
C THR A 362 7.25 5.91 18.29
N PRO A 363 6.38 6.33 19.22
CA PRO A 363 5.49 5.52 20.06
C PRO A 363 4.48 4.67 19.27
N ALA A 364 4.04 3.53 19.82
CA ALA A 364 3.11 2.62 19.13
C ALA A 364 1.68 3.19 19.05
N SER A 365 0.92 2.79 18.03
CA SER A 365 -0.51 3.15 17.91
C SER A 365 -1.30 2.71 19.15
N GLY A 366 -2.13 3.61 19.68
CA GLY A 366 -2.87 3.42 20.93
C GLY A 366 -2.11 3.87 22.19
N SER A 367 -0.85 4.30 22.08
CA SER A 367 -0.12 4.91 23.20
C SER A 367 -0.79 6.19 23.68
N VAL A 368 -0.53 6.56 24.94
CA VAL A 368 -0.94 7.86 25.49
C VAL A 368 0.08 8.93 25.08
N PHE A 369 -0.38 9.91 24.33
CA PHE A 369 0.41 11.05 23.88
C PHE A 369 0.17 12.26 24.78
N PRO A 370 1.21 12.94 25.26
CA PRO A 370 1.06 14.15 26.06
C PRO A 370 0.45 15.30 25.23
N ILE A 371 -0.14 16.28 25.90
CA ILE A 371 -0.58 17.53 25.27
C ILE A 371 0.63 18.20 24.58
N GLY A 372 0.44 18.64 23.33
CA GLY A 372 1.48 19.14 22.44
C GLY A 372 1.72 18.22 21.25
N ARG A 373 2.87 18.40 20.58
CA ARG A 373 3.26 17.60 19.41
C ARG A 373 4.24 16.50 19.80
N THR A 374 3.97 15.29 19.33
CA THR A 374 4.87 14.14 19.46
C THR A 374 5.14 13.57 18.07
N THR A 375 6.41 13.37 17.72
CA THR A 375 6.80 12.68 16.49
C THR A 375 6.74 11.17 16.71
N VAL A 376 6.05 10.48 15.82
CA VAL A 376 6.03 9.03 15.70
C VAL A 376 6.96 8.66 14.54
N THR A 377 7.89 7.74 14.77
CA THR A 377 8.72 7.16 13.70
C THR A 377 8.28 5.74 13.46
N CYS A 378 7.96 5.41 12.22
CA CYS A 378 7.56 4.08 11.77
C CYS A 378 8.62 3.51 10.83
N SER A 379 8.88 2.20 10.92
CA SER A 379 9.81 1.49 10.06
C SER A 379 9.31 0.08 9.73
N ALA A 380 9.69 -0.42 8.56
CA ALA A 380 9.48 -1.80 8.14
C ALA A 380 10.77 -2.34 7.51
N THR A 381 10.97 -3.65 7.57
CA THR A 381 12.12 -4.34 6.96
C THR A 381 11.60 -5.49 6.13
N ASP A 382 12.10 -5.59 4.91
CA ASP A 382 11.72 -6.61 3.93
C ASP A 382 12.45 -7.95 4.21
N SER A 383 12.25 -8.96 3.36
CA SER A 383 12.89 -10.27 3.55
C SER A 383 14.39 -10.29 3.19
N ASN A 384 14.83 -9.30 2.40
CA ASN A 384 16.20 -9.10 1.95
C ASN A 384 17.05 -8.24 2.91
N GLY A 385 16.43 -7.67 3.94
CA GLY A 385 17.07 -6.87 4.98
C GLY A 385 17.10 -5.37 4.71
N ASN A 386 16.41 -4.86 3.70
CA ASN A 386 16.29 -3.42 3.43
C ASN A 386 15.26 -2.81 4.38
N THR A 387 15.58 -1.65 4.97
CA THR A 387 14.71 -0.98 5.96
C THR A 387 14.23 0.36 5.43
N GLY A 388 12.91 0.53 5.36
CA GLY A 388 12.24 1.80 5.08
C GLY A 388 11.74 2.47 6.36
N SER A 389 11.58 3.78 6.33
CA SER A 389 11.02 4.54 7.47
C SER A 389 10.25 5.79 7.04
N ASP A 390 9.23 6.14 7.82
CA ASP A 390 8.46 7.38 7.68
C ASP A 390 8.10 7.95 9.07
N THR A 391 7.71 9.22 9.12
CA THR A 391 7.38 9.91 10.37
C THR A 391 6.05 10.66 10.29
N ALA A 392 5.28 10.59 11.37
CA ALA A 392 4.04 11.36 11.55
C ALA A 392 4.09 12.24 12.80
N THR A 393 3.32 13.31 12.79
CA THR A 393 3.09 14.21 13.91
C THR A 393 1.74 13.91 14.56
N VAL A 394 1.76 13.56 15.84
CA VAL A 394 0.57 13.47 16.68
C VAL A 394 0.48 14.74 17.53
N GLU A 395 -0.58 15.53 17.33
CA GLU A 395 -0.86 16.75 18.07
C GLU A 395 -2.05 16.55 19.03
N VAL A 396 -1.80 16.61 20.33
CA VAL A 396 -2.85 16.55 21.36
C VAL A 396 -3.11 17.95 21.89
N LEU A 397 -4.33 18.44 21.67
CA LEU A 397 -4.79 19.76 22.09
C LEU A 397 -5.51 19.69 23.45
N GLU A 398 -5.39 20.76 24.24
CA GLU A 398 -6.18 20.93 25.45
C GLU A 398 -7.61 21.39 25.09
N ALA A 399 -8.63 20.65 25.53
CA ALA A 399 -10.02 20.98 25.27
C ALA A 399 -10.53 22.04 26.27
N PRO A 400 -11.32 23.05 25.82
CA PRO A 400 -11.81 24.12 26.69
C PRO A 400 -12.75 23.61 27.80
N VAL A 401 -12.65 24.23 28.97
CA VAL A 401 -13.53 24.02 30.13
C VAL A 401 -14.84 24.80 29.93
N PRO A 402 -16.04 24.19 30.09
CA PRO A 402 -17.31 24.91 30.00
C PRO A 402 -17.49 25.90 31.17
N PRO A 403 -18.10 27.09 30.95
CA PRO A 403 -18.28 28.08 31.99
C PRO A 403 -19.37 27.68 33.02
N THR A 404 -19.21 28.10 34.27
CA THR A 404 -20.14 27.84 35.40
C THR A 404 -20.30 29.07 36.30
N ALA A 405 -21.47 29.23 36.93
CA ALA A 405 -21.74 30.28 37.92
C ALA A 405 -22.19 29.66 39.26
N ASP A 406 -22.23 30.46 40.32
CA ASP A 406 -22.70 30.04 41.66
C ASP A 406 -23.46 31.21 42.31
N VAL A 407 -24.78 31.27 42.09
CA VAL A 407 -25.62 32.43 42.40
C VAL A 407 -26.38 32.25 43.71
N ALA A 408 -26.13 33.11 44.68
CA ALA A 408 -26.84 33.11 45.95
C ALA A 408 -27.75 34.33 46.10
N VAL A 409 -28.82 34.19 46.89
CA VAL A 409 -29.68 35.32 47.30
C VAL A 409 -29.81 35.39 48.82
N ASN A 410 -29.77 36.60 49.38
CA ASN A 410 -30.14 36.87 50.77
C ASN A 410 -31.24 37.94 50.82
N VAL A 411 -32.29 37.72 51.61
CA VAL A 411 -33.39 38.67 51.81
C VAL A 411 -33.43 39.19 53.25
N GLN A 412 -33.60 40.51 53.40
CA GLN A 412 -33.77 41.17 54.69
C GLN A 412 -34.93 42.16 54.65
N VAL A 413 -35.94 41.97 55.50
CA VAL A 413 -37.16 42.77 55.57
C VAL A 413 -37.09 43.74 56.75
N ALA A 414 -37.17 45.04 56.46
CA ALA A 414 -37.11 46.09 57.46
C ALA A 414 -38.25 47.13 57.31
N PRO A 415 -38.95 47.48 58.41
CA PRO A 415 -38.96 46.76 59.67
C PRO A 415 -39.72 45.43 59.55
N ALA A 416 -39.22 44.36 60.18
CA ALA A 416 -39.88 43.05 60.19
C ALA A 416 -41.25 43.07 60.90
N ARG A 417 -41.47 44.04 61.81
CA ARG A 417 -42.76 44.37 62.41
C ARG A 417 -43.17 45.78 62.04
N THR A 418 -44.34 45.94 61.42
CA THR A 418 -44.89 47.24 61.00
C THR A 418 -46.40 47.30 61.30
N TYR A 419 -47.04 48.40 60.92
CA TYR A 419 -48.46 48.65 61.19
C TYR A 419 -49.20 48.92 59.89
N THR A 420 -50.52 48.71 59.88
CA THR A 420 -51.37 49.06 58.74
C THR A 420 -51.12 50.50 58.30
N GLY A 421 -50.97 50.72 56.99
CA GLY A 421 -50.63 52.01 56.39
C GLY A 421 -49.14 52.34 56.33
N ARG A 422 -48.26 51.58 57.01
CA ARG A 422 -46.81 51.78 57.00
C ARG A 422 -46.11 50.84 56.02
N ALA A 423 -44.98 51.30 55.48
CA ALA A 423 -44.19 50.53 54.53
C ALA A 423 -43.22 49.56 55.23
N ALA A 424 -43.04 48.39 54.63
CA ALA A 424 -41.91 47.50 54.85
C ALA A 424 -41.08 47.42 53.57
N THR A 425 -39.76 47.29 53.69
CA THR A 425 -38.83 47.21 52.57
C THR A 425 -38.01 45.92 52.69
N ALA A 426 -38.04 45.09 51.65
CA ALA A 426 -37.11 43.97 51.51
C ALA A 426 -35.88 44.44 50.72
N ARG A 427 -34.70 44.13 51.24
CA ARG A 427 -33.41 44.23 50.55
C ARG A 427 -32.98 42.82 50.15
N TYR A 428 -32.75 42.62 48.87
CA TYR A 428 -32.24 41.40 48.28
C TYR A 428 -30.78 41.61 47.88
N THR A 429 -29.89 40.76 48.39
CA THR A 429 -28.47 40.74 47.98
C THR A 429 -28.25 39.51 47.12
N LEU A 430 -27.93 39.70 45.85
CA LEU A 430 -27.57 38.65 44.91
C LEU A 430 -26.04 38.60 44.80
N SER A 431 -25.42 37.43 44.88
CA SER A 431 -23.98 37.25 44.72
C SER A 431 -23.64 36.15 43.72
N ASN A 432 -22.43 36.19 43.15
CA ASN A 432 -21.88 35.12 42.32
C ASN A 432 -20.52 34.67 42.89
N ALA A 433 -20.44 33.47 43.45
CA ALA A 433 -19.19 32.88 43.94
C ALA A 433 -18.48 32.03 42.86
N GLY A 434 -19.07 31.89 41.68
CA GLY A 434 -18.56 31.07 40.58
C GLY A 434 -17.39 31.72 39.84
N PRO A 435 -16.60 30.92 39.10
CA PRO A 435 -15.41 31.42 38.41
C PRO A 435 -15.75 32.29 37.20
N ASP A 436 -16.93 32.12 36.60
CA ASP A 436 -17.38 32.88 35.43
C ASP A 436 -18.48 33.88 35.79
N ALA A 437 -18.67 34.89 34.95
CA ALA A 437 -19.73 35.88 35.14
C ALA A 437 -21.12 35.25 35.00
N ALA A 438 -21.93 35.32 36.06
CA ALA A 438 -23.33 34.93 36.01
C ALA A 438 -24.10 35.92 35.11
N THR A 439 -24.73 35.42 34.05
CA THR A 439 -25.55 36.20 33.13
C THR A 439 -27.00 35.72 33.18
N GLY A 440 -27.93 36.60 32.79
CA GLY A 440 -29.36 36.29 32.83
C GLY A 440 -29.91 36.15 34.25
N VAL A 441 -29.33 36.84 35.24
CA VAL A 441 -29.73 36.71 36.63
C VAL A 441 -31.09 37.37 36.86
N ILE A 442 -32.07 36.58 37.26
CA ILE A 442 -33.46 37.01 37.51
C ILE A 442 -33.81 36.75 38.97
N LEU A 443 -34.28 37.79 39.65
CA LEU A 443 -34.82 37.73 41.01
C LEU A 443 -36.35 37.67 40.95
N THR A 444 -36.90 36.65 41.59
CA THR A 444 -38.33 36.51 41.85
C THR A 444 -38.61 36.71 43.33
N SER A 445 -39.54 37.60 43.66
CA SER A 445 -39.93 37.92 45.03
C SER A 445 -41.39 37.52 45.29
N ALA A 446 -41.67 36.81 46.38
CA ALA A 446 -43.02 36.50 46.83
C ALA A 446 -43.29 37.13 48.21
N TRP A 447 -44.21 38.10 48.26
CA TRP A 447 -44.66 38.74 49.50
C TRP A 447 -45.99 38.14 49.99
N PRO A 448 -46.29 38.17 51.30
CA PRO A 448 -47.56 37.72 51.85
C PRO A 448 -48.76 38.35 51.14
N ARG A 449 -49.75 37.54 50.75
CA ARG A 449 -50.95 37.99 50.01
C ARG A 449 -52.11 38.21 50.97
N THR A 450 -52.89 39.25 50.73
CA THR A 450 -54.17 39.51 51.42
C THR A 450 -55.33 38.92 50.61
N PRO A 451 -56.47 38.58 51.24
CA PRO A 451 -57.67 38.15 50.52
C PRO A 451 -58.14 39.21 49.50
N ASP A 452 -58.14 40.47 49.90
CA ASP A 452 -58.45 41.61 49.04
C ASP A 452 -57.18 42.26 48.52
N ALA A 453 -56.99 42.29 47.19
CA ALA A 453 -55.79 42.84 46.57
C ALA A 453 -55.61 44.34 46.83
N GLY A 454 -56.70 45.08 47.06
CA GLY A 454 -56.69 46.50 47.39
C GLY A 454 -56.07 46.84 48.75
N ASP A 455 -55.90 45.84 49.61
CA ASP A 455 -55.26 46.00 50.92
C ASP A 455 -53.73 45.91 50.87
N ARG A 456 -53.15 45.70 49.69
CA ARG A 456 -51.70 45.65 49.51
C ARG A 456 -51.25 46.50 48.32
N THR A 457 -50.24 47.32 48.54
CA THR A 457 -49.48 47.97 47.48
C THR A 457 -48.06 47.42 47.49
N LEU A 458 -47.58 46.89 46.36
CA LEU A 458 -46.24 46.33 46.21
C LEU A 458 -45.54 47.02 45.04
N ALA A 459 -44.37 47.61 45.30
CA ALA A 459 -43.56 48.23 44.27
C ALA A 459 -42.97 47.15 43.32
N ALA A 460 -42.77 47.50 42.05
CA ALA A 460 -42.02 46.66 41.12
C ALA A 460 -40.54 46.57 41.56
N LEU A 461 -39.87 45.46 41.22
CA LEU A 461 -38.42 45.34 41.36
C LEU A 461 -37.73 46.30 40.39
N GLY A 462 -36.71 47.01 40.85
CA GLY A 462 -36.01 48.02 40.04
C GLY A 462 -34.99 47.43 39.05
N ARG A 463 -34.53 46.19 39.24
CA ARG A 463 -33.54 45.50 38.40
C ARG A 463 -33.57 43.99 38.64
N CYS A 464 -32.85 43.25 37.79
CA CYS A 464 -32.77 41.78 37.82
C CYS A 464 -34.15 41.15 37.62
N THR A 465 -34.86 41.61 36.59
CA THR A 465 -36.21 41.16 36.24
C THR A 465 -36.16 40.33 34.96
N PRO A 466 -37.23 39.58 34.61
CA PRO A 466 -37.26 38.84 33.35
C PRO A 466 -37.03 39.71 32.10
N THR A 467 -37.45 40.98 32.13
CA THR A 467 -37.30 41.93 31.00
C THR A 467 -35.99 42.72 31.03
N ALA A 468 -35.32 42.77 32.18
CA ALA A 468 -34.00 43.37 32.34
C ALA A 468 -33.15 42.52 33.32
N PRO A 469 -32.65 41.35 32.86
CA PRO A 469 -31.84 40.47 33.70
C PRO A 469 -30.50 41.13 34.08
N CYS A 470 -29.96 40.74 35.22
CA CYS A 470 -28.67 41.24 35.68
C CYS A 470 -27.50 40.36 35.18
N SER A 471 -26.30 40.94 35.20
CA SER A 471 -25.05 40.18 35.15
C SER A 471 -24.23 40.48 36.40
N ILE A 472 -23.72 39.43 37.05
CA ILE A 472 -22.88 39.50 38.25
C ILE A 472 -21.50 38.93 37.88
N PRO A 473 -20.43 39.75 37.87
CA PRO A 473 -19.06 39.25 37.68
C PRO A 473 -18.70 38.16 38.69
N ALA A 474 -17.67 37.35 38.40
CA ALA A 474 -17.12 36.40 39.37
C ALA A 474 -16.72 37.11 40.67
N GLY A 475 -17.19 36.61 41.82
CA GLY A 475 -17.01 37.22 43.15
C GLY A 475 -17.85 38.49 43.40
N GLY A 476 -18.71 38.88 42.46
CA GLY A 476 -19.51 40.11 42.52
C GLY A 476 -20.78 40.00 43.37
N ARG A 477 -21.38 41.15 43.70
CA ARG A 477 -22.71 41.25 44.34
C ARG A 477 -23.52 42.44 43.86
N ILE A 478 -24.84 42.32 43.95
CA ILE A 478 -25.82 43.33 43.57
C ILE A 478 -26.91 43.41 44.63
N GLU A 479 -27.33 44.63 44.99
CA GLU A 479 -28.49 44.84 45.85
C GLU A 479 -29.73 45.26 45.03
N VAL A 480 -30.89 44.72 45.39
CA VAL A 480 -32.21 45.09 44.86
C VAL A 480 -33.16 45.34 46.03
N THR A 481 -33.99 46.37 45.96
CA THR A 481 -34.96 46.65 47.03
C THR A 481 -36.39 46.64 46.51
N GLN A 482 -37.33 46.17 47.32
CA GLN A 482 -38.76 46.21 47.03
C GLN A 482 -39.53 46.67 48.26
N ARG A 483 -40.54 47.53 48.07
CA ARG A 483 -41.35 48.10 49.15
C ARG A 483 -42.78 47.62 49.06
N ALA A 484 -43.37 47.27 50.20
CA ALA A 484 -44.77 46.90 50.34
C ALA A 484 -45.46 47.70 51.46
N THR A 485 -46.73 48.05 51.27
CA THR A 485 -47.61 48.63 52.31
C THR A 485 -48.90 47.82 52.39
N TYR A 486 -49.39 47.57 53.60
CA TYR A 486 -50.60 46.79 53.86
C TYR A 486 -51.63 47.61 54.62
N ARG A 487 -52.92 47.45 54.31
CA ARG A 487 -54.05 48.13 54.99
C ARG A 487 -54.76 47.24 56.01
N THR A 488 -54.45 45.94 56.02
CA THR A 488 -54.95 44.94 56.97
C THR A 488 -53.80 44.25 57.70
N ALA A 489 -54.08 43.63 58.84
CA ALA A 489 -53.08 42.84 59.57
C ALA A 489 -52.69 41.59 58.76
N ILE A 490 -51.40 41.27 58.71
CA ILE A 490 -50.89 40.09 58.03
C ILE A 490 -49.61 39.59 58.69
N SER A 491 -49.35 38.29 58.62
CA SER A 491 -48.06 37.70 59.00
C SER A 491 -47.69 36.64 57.98
N GLY A 492 -46.44 36.63 57.52
CA GLY A 492 -45.97 35.65 56.55
C GLY A 492 -44.52 35.89 56.14
N GLU A 493 -44.04 35.10 55.19
CA GLU A 493 -42.68 35.16 54.67
C GLU A 493 -42.60 36.00 53.38
N VAL A 494 -41.51 36.74 53.25
CA VAL A 494 -41.02 37.28 51.99
C VAL A 494 -39.97 36.30 51.48
N VAL A 495 -40.26 35.64 50.36
CA VAL A 495 -39.36 34.66 49.73
C VAL A 495 -38.68 35.32 48.53
N ALA A 496 -37.37 35.11 48.41
CA ALA A 496 -36.56 35.54 47.28
C ALA A 496 -35.97 34.31 46.59
N THR A 497 -36.05 34.25 45.26
CA THR A 497 -35.42 33.19 44.46
C THR A 497 -34.64 33.83 43.32
N ALA A 498 -33.38 33.44 43.15
CA ALA A 498 -32.53 33.80 42.03
C ALA A 498 -32.41 32.64 41.05
N VAL A 499 -32.26 32.96 39.76
CA VAL A 499 -31.89 32.00 38.71
C VAL A 499 -30.91 32.66 37.76
N ALA A 500 -30.03 31.89 37.12
CA ALA A 500 -29.07 32.35 36.12
C ALA A 500 -29.03 31.43 34.89
N THR A 501 -28.38 31.87 33.82
CA THR A 501 -28.26 31.08 32.56
C THR A 501 -27.19 29.99 32.62
N LEU A 502 -26.08 30.26 33.31
CA LEU A 502 -25.01 29.28 33.48
C LEU A 502 -25.40 28.21 34.51
N PRO A 503 -24.92 26.96 34.36
CA PRO A 503 -25.14 25.94 35.36
C PRO A 503 -24.58 26.37 36.72
N ASP A 504 -25.42 26.19 37.74
CA ASP A 504 -25.11 26.43 39.15
C ASP A 504 -25.16 25.10 39.89
N ARG A 505 -24.07 24.77 40.58
CA ARG A 505 -23.94 23.49 41.30
C ARG A 505 -24.57 23.55 42.69
N GLU A 506 -24.69 24.73 43.29
CA GLU A 506 -25.19 24.92 44.64
C GLU A 506 -26.56 25.59 44.67
N ALA A 507 -27.51 24.95 43.96
CA ALA A 507 -28.90 25.42 43.84
C ALA A 507 -29.65 25.69 45.18
N ALA A 508 -29.09 25.30 46.32
CA ALA A 508 -29.69 25.49 47.64
C ALA A 508 -29.67 26.95 48.12
N ASP A 509 -28.66 27.75 47.76
CA ASP A 509 -28.51 29.14 48.20
C ASP A 509 -29.20 30.16 47.26
N ASN A 510 -29.77 29.65 46.17
CA ASN A 510 -30.56 30.40 45.21
C ASN A 510 -31.93 30.83 45.77
N THR A 511 -32.30 30.43 46.99
CA THR A 511 -33.55 30.85 47.65
C THR A 511 -33.34 31.22 49.11
N ASP A 512 -33.90 32.35 49.54
CA ASP A 512 -33.87 32.80 50.93
C ASP A 512 -35.22 33.38 51.37
N ARG A 513 -35.46 33.43 52.69
CA ARG A 513 -36.74 33.82 53.28
C ARG A 513 -36.56 34.69 54.52
N ASP A 514 -37.38 35.73 54.65
CA ASP A 514 -37.45 36.53 55.88
C ASP A 514 -38.91 36.87 56.23
N THR A 515 -39.17 37.24 57.49
CA THR A 515 -40.52 37.37 58.04
C THR A 515 -41.03 38.82 58.02
N LEU A 516 -42.33 38.97 57.74
CA LEU A 516 -43.06 40.22 57.85
C LEU A 516 -44.30 40.05 58.73
N ARG A 517 -44.47 40.94 59.69
CA ARG A 517 -45.67 41.04 60.54
C ARG A 517 -46.22 42.46 60.54
N VAL A 518 -47.42 42.63 59.98
CA VAL A 518 -48.18 43.88 59.98
C VAL A 518 -49.29 43.78 61.02
N LEU A 519 -49.31 44.71 61.97
CA LEU A 519 -50.31 44.80 63.02
C LEU A 519 -51.37 45.85 62.69
N GLN A 520 -52.64 45.58 63.05
CA GLN A 520 -53.73 46.54 62.91
C GLN A 520 -54.22 46.95 64.31
N PRO A 521 -53.98 48.20 64.72
CA PRO A 521 -54.44 48.70 66.02
C PRO A 521 -55.96 48.56 66.19
N LYS A 522 -56.41 48.24 67.41
CA LYS A 522 -57.84 48.07 67.74
C LYS A 522 -58.17 48.81 69.03
N LEU A 523 -59.30 49.50 69.05
CA LEU A 523 -59.82 50.21 70.23
C LEU A 523 -61.11 49.53 70.72
N THR A 524 -61.26 49.32 72.03
CA THR A 524 -62.51 48.89 72.67
C THR A 524 -62.86 49.83 73.82
N VAL A 525 -64.15 49.98 74.13
CA VAL A 525 -64.65 50.94 75.13
C VAL A 525 -65.75 50.32 75.98
N THR A 526 -65.74 50.51 77.30
CA THR A 526 -66.72 49.91 78.24
C THR A 526 -66.95 50.79 79.48
N PRO A 527 -68.21 51.03 79.93
CA PRO A 527 -69.45 50.64 79.27
C PRO A 527 -69.71 51.48 78.00
N GLN A 528 -70.48 50.94 77.07
CA GLN A 528 -70.90 51.66 75.85
C GLN A 528 -72.12 52.57 76.10
N VAL A 529 -72.73 52.47 77.28
CA VAL A 529 -73.78 53.38 77.78
C VAL A 529 -73.33 53.88 79.15
N ALA A 530 -73.25 55.19 79.34
CA ALA A 530 -72.74 55.81 80.56
C ALA A 530 -73.60 57.01 80.98
N GLU A 531 -73.65 57.32 82.27
CA GLU A 531 -74.31 58.51 82.80
C GLU A 531 -73.30 59.63 83.11
N PRO A 532 -73.72 60.91 83.15
CA PRO A 532 -72.89 62.00 83.68
C PRO A 532 -72.37 61.70 85.09
N GLY A 533 -71.05 61.58 85.21
CA GLY A 533 -70.33 61.15 86.41
C GLY A 533 -69.68 59.77 86.30
N ASP A 534 -70.02 58.97 85.30
CA ASP A 534 -69.44 57.64 85.08
C ASP A 534 -68.06 57.69 84.43
N VAL A 535 -67.28 56.64 84.67
CA VAL A 535 -65.98 56.42 84.06
C VAL A 535 -66.11 55.42 82.92
N VAL A 536 -65.67 55.81 81.74
CA VAL A 536 -65.61 54.96 80.56
C VAL A 536 -64.18 54.49 80.37
N LEU A 537 -63.98 53.18 80.24
CA LEU A 537 -62.69 52.55 80.07
C LEU A 537 -62.39 52.33 78.59
N ALA A 538 -61.28 52.87 78.10
CA ALA A 538 -60.76 52.66 76.75
C ALA A 538 -59.58 51.67 76.81
N ARG A 539 -59.63 50.62 75.98
CA ARG A 539 -58.55 49.64 75.83
C ARG A 539 -58.08 49.56 74.40
N GLY A 540 -56.77 49.71 74.18
CA GLY A 540 -56.13 49.51 72.90
C GLY A 540 -55.35 48.20 72.84
N THR A 541 -55.35 47.52 71.70
CA THR A 541 -54.44 46.41 71.39
C THR A 541 -53.78 46.64 70.03
N ASP A 542 -52.62 46.00 69.79
CA ASP A 542 -51.85 46.07 68.55
C ASP A 542 -51.37 47.48 68.17
N TYR A 543 -51.24 48.39 69.14
CA TYR A 543 -50.67 49.72 68.91
C TYR A 543 -49.14 49.69 68.90
N PRO A 544 -48.47 50.68 68.29
CA PRO A 544 -47.01 50.78 68.35
C PRO A 544 -46.49 50.93 69.78
N PRO A 545 -45.64 50.00 70.29
CA PRO A 545 -45.04 50.11 71.62
C PRO A 545 -44.33 51.45 71.80
N GLY A 546 -44.53 52.08 72.96
CA GLY A 546 -43.93 53.38 73.26
C GLY A 546 -44.59 54.58 72.57
N ALA A 547 -45.59 54.37 71.69
CA ALA A 547 -46.31 55.48 71.08
C ALA A 547 -47.22 56.18 72.12
N THR A 548 -47.42 57.48 71.91
CA THR A 548 -48.32 58.28 72.74
C THR A 548 -49.73 58.27 72.17
N VAL A 549 -50.71 57.89 72.98
CA VAL A 549 -52.14 57.90 72.63
C VAL A 549 -52.82 59.09 73.26
N ARG A 550 -53.60 59.82 72.46
CA ARG A 550 -54.49 60.88 72.93
C ARG A 550 -55.94 60.44 72.77
N LEU A 551 -56.70 60.50 73.87
CA LEU A 551 -58.12 60.22 73.87
C LEU A 551 -58.92 61.51 73.79
N SER A 552 -59.98 61.53 72.97
CA SER A 552 -60.90 62.67 72.88
C SER A 552 -62.33 62.24 72.58
N TRP A 553 -63.32 62.99 73.05
CA TRP A 553 -64.71 62.81 72.67
C TRP A 553 -65.02 63.53 71.36
N SER A 554 -65.79 62.89 70.46
CA SER A 554 -66.24 63.52 69.21
C SER A 554 -67.18 64.71 69.43
N ALA A 555 -67.95 64.70 70.53
CA ALA A 555 -68.80 65.78 70.98
C ALA A 555 -68.92 65.76 72.52
N GLY A 556 -69.03 66.93 73.15
CA GLY A 556 -69.03 67.10 74.61
C GLY A 556 -67.72 67.63 75.18
N ILE A 557 -67.62 67.73 76.50
CA ILE A 557 -66.43 68.21 77.19
C ILE A 557 -65.48 67.02 77.42
N THR A 558 -64.30 67.05 76.82
CA THR A 558 -63.23 66.10 77.14
C THR A 558 -62.48 66.61 78.37
N ALA A 559 -62.57 65.89 79.48
CA ALA A 559 -61.74 66.16 80.64
C ALA A 559 -60.26 66.07 80.23
N ALA A 560 -59.41 66.95 80.76
CA ALA A 560 -57.98 66.89 80.46
C ALA A 560 -57.40 65.56 80.96
N VAL A 561 -57.13 64.62 80.05
CA VAL A 561 -56.43 63.37 80.34
C VAL A 561 -54.99 63.53 79.88
N ALA A 562 -54.02 63.19 80.74
CA ALA A 562 -52.62 63.16 80.33
C ALA A 562 -52.44 62.15 79.17
N PRO A 563 -51.64 62.47 78.14
CA PRO A 563 -51.33 61.51 77.09
C PRO A 563 -50.72 60.24 77.70
N MET A 564 -51.17 59.07 77.27
CA MET A 564 -50.69 57.77 77.77
C MET A 564 -49.70 57.14 76.79
N THR A 565 -48.80 56.32 77.31
CA THR A 565 -47.83 55.58 76.50
C THR A 565 -48.28 54.13 76.38
N VAL A 566 -48.26 53.59 75.16
CA VAL A 566 -48.56 52.18 74.88
C VAL A 566 -47.46 51.30 75.48
N SER A 567 -47.84 50.22 76.18
CA SER A 567 -46.89 49.27 76.78
C SER A 567 -46.11 48.47 75.72
N GLY A 568 -45.04 47.79 76.17
CA GLY A 568 -44.15 46.99 75.31
C GLY A 568 -44.84 45.88 74.51
N ASP A 569 -46.00 45.41 74.98
CA ASP A 569 -46.85 44.41 74.33
C ASP A 569 -47.87 45.01 73.34
N GLY A 570 -47.86 46.33 73.14
CA GLY A 570 -48.74 47.02 72.21
C GLY A 570 -50.15 47.30 72.75
N THR A 571 -50.35 47.20 74.07
CA THR A 571 -51.63 47.51 74.71
C THR A 571 -51.64 48.86 75.44
N PHE A 572 -52.83 49.39 75.71
CA PHE A 572 -53.01 50.46 76.68
C PHE A 572 -54.40 50.38 77.30
N GLU A 573 -54.55 50.89 78.51
CA GLU A 573 -55.83 51.05 79.17
C GLU A 573 -55.91 52.44 79.78
N ALA A 574 -57.03 53.13 79.60
CA ALA A 574 -57.24 54.44 80.20
C ALA A 574 -58.71 54.71 80.53
N GLN A 575 -58.90 55.43 81.63
CA GLN A 575 -60.18 55.88 82.11
C GLN A 575 -60.47 57.29 81.58
N THR A 576 -61.64 57.50 81.01
CA THR A 576 -62.14 58.82 80.62
C THR A 576 -63.45 59.12 81.34
N LEU A 577 -63.52 60.28 82.00
CA LEU A 577 -64.67 60.68 82.80
C LEU A 577 -65.71 61.37 81.91
N VAL A 578 -66.98 60.99 82.06
CA VAL A 578 -68.12 61.74 81.53
C VAL A 578 -68.48 62.81 82.56
N LEU A 579 -68.29 64.09 82.25
CA LEU A 579 -68.44 65.16 83.24
C LEU A 579 -69.92 65.36 83.64
N ARG A 580 -70.20 65.81 84.88
CA ARG A 580 -71.59 65.96 85.37
C ARG A 580 -72.44 66.98 84.60
N LYS A 581 -71.83 68.00 83.99
CA LYS A 581 -72.50 69.02 83.16
C LYS A 581 -72.36 68.74 81.66
N ASP A 582 -72.07 67.50 81.30
CA ASP A 582 -71.72 67.14 79.94
C ASP A 582 -72.97 66.84 79.08
N ARG A 583 -72.83 66.94 77.75
CA ARG A 583 -73.92 66.79 76.78
C ARG A 583 -74.46 65.36 76.67
N ILE A 584 -75.74 65.13 76.89
CA ILE A 584 -76.39 63.82 76.71
C ILE A 584 -76.49 63.48 75.20
N GLY A 585 -76.40 62.19 74.83
CA GLY A 585 -76.53 61.71 73.45
C GLY A 585 -75.38 60.80 72.96
N PRO A 586 -75.44 60.33 71.70
CA PRO A 586 -74.40 59.47 71.12
C PRO A 586 -73.10 60.26 70.88
N ARG A 587 -71.96 59.64 71.21
CA ARG A 587 -70.61 60.18 71.06
C ARG A 587 -69.65 59.10 70.60
N ASP A 588 -68.48 59.50 70.12
CA ASP A 588 -67.37 58.57 69.92
C ASP A 588 -66.20 58.95 70.81
N LEU A 589 -65.63 57.95 71.48
CA LEU A 589 -64.31 58.06 72.05
C LEU A 589 -63.28 57.76 70.96
N ARG A 590 -62.47 58.77 70.63
CA ARG A 590 -61.42 58.71 69.61
C ARG A 590 -60.08 58.44 70.27
N ALA A 591 -59.28 57.57 69.68
CA ALA A 591 -57.87 57.36 70.00
C ALA A 591 -57.01 57.81 68.82
N GLU A 592 -56.15 58.78 69.07
CA GLU A 592 -55.23 59.35 68.09
C GLU A 592 -53.79 58.98 68.43
N VAL A 593 -53.09 58.41 67.45
CA VAL A 593 -51.68 58.01 67.53
C VAL A 593 -50.99 58.43 66.23
N THR A 594 -49.81 59.05 66.34
CA THR A 594 -49.06 59.50 65.16
C THR A 594 -48.68 58.33 64.26
N GLY A 595 -49.02 58.44 62.96
CA GLY A 595 -48.67 57.44 61.95
C GLY A 595 -49.49 56.15 62.05
N VAL A 596 -50.67 56.19 62.65
CA VAL A 596 -51.69 55.14 62.66
C VAL A 596 -53.03 55.80 62.34
N ASP A 597 -53.91 55.10 61.64
CA ASP A 597 -55.26 55.60 61.37
C ASP A 597 -56.03 55.88 62.67
N ARG A 598 -56.73 57.01 62.72
CA ARG A 598 -57.53 57.38 63.90
C ARG A 598 -58.64 56.36 64.11
N LEU A 599 -58.69 55.78 65.31
CA LEU A 599 -59.73 54.84 65.70
C LEU A 599 -60.77 55.53 66.58
N SER A 600 -62.03 55.14 66.44
CA SER A 600 -63.13 55.68 67.22
C SER A 600 -64.12 54.60 67.62
N LYS A 601 -64.70 54.71 68.82
CA LYS A 601 -65.75 53.79 69.30
C LYS A 601 -66.93 54.56 69.90
N PRO A 602 -68.17 54.17 69.57
CA PRO A 602 -69.36 54.86 70.04
C PRO A 602 -69.62 54.58 71.54
N VAL A 603 -70.08 55.61 72.24
CA VAL A 603 -70.55 55.59 73.63
C VAL A 603 -71.80 56.48 73.72
N LEU A 604 -72.88 55.97 74.29
CA LEU A 604 -74.14 56.68 74.50
C LEU A 604 -74.20 57.27 75.92
N ILE A 605 -74.34 58.60 76.04
CA ILE A 605 -74.48 59.26 77.34
C ILE A 605 -75.95 59.48 77.67
N VAL A 606 -76.45 58.99 78.82
CA VAL A 606 -77.86 59.04 79.25
C VAL A 606 -78.07 59.81 80.55
N GLN A 607 -79.29 60.25 80.85
CA GLN A 607 -79.57 61.14 82.00
C GLN A 607 -79.59 60.40 83.34
N ARG A 608 -78.90 60.95 84.36
CA ARG A 608 -78.86 60.42 85.73
C ARG A 608 -80.17 60.67 86.49
N LYS A 609 -80.77 59.63 87.10
CA LYS A 609 -81.95 59.77 88.01
C LYS A 609 -81.50 60.20 89.42
N LEU A 610 -82.18 61.18 90.03
CA LEU A 610 -81.94 61.67 91.41
C LEU A 610 -83.17 61.35 92.28
N GLN A 611 -82.98 60.78 93.48
CA GLN A 611 -84.03 60.56 94.50
C GLN A 611 -83.61 61.21 95.85
N PRO A 612 -84.48 61.93 96.60
CA PRO A 612 -84.12 62.57 97.88
C PRO A 612 -84.04 61.62 99.09
N PRO A 613 -83.35 62.00 100.20
CA PRO A 613 -83.14 61.19 101.42
C PRO A 613 -84.33 61.24 102.42
N ASP A 614 -84.43 60.18 103.23
CA ASP A 614 -85.47 59.93 104.25
C ASP A 614 -85.36 60.86 105.48
N PHE A 615 -86.41 61.65 105.78
CA PHE A 615 -86.57 62.41 107.04
C PHE A 615 -88.04 62.85 107.26
N GLU A 616 -88.86 62.08 107.99
CA GLU A 616 -89.89 62.65 108.89
C GLU A 616 -90.36 61.64 109.96
N GLY A 617 -89.71 61.72 111.13
CA GLY A 617 -90.38 61.56 112.42
C GLY A 617 -90.46 62.94 113.07
N ARG A 618 -91.68 63.50 113.18
CA ARG A 618 -92.09 64.58 114.10
C ARG A 618 -93.62 64.52 114.27
N GLY A 619 -94.08 64.17 115.48
CA GLY A 619 -95.49 64.17 115.89
C GLY A 619 -95.96 62.84 116.45
#